data_AF-A0A1B9IHD6-F1
#
_entry.id   AF-A0A1B9IHD6-F1
#
_cell.length_a   1.000
_cell.length_b   1.000
_cell.length_c   1.000
_cell.angle_alpha   90.00
_cell.angle_beta   90.00
_cell.angle_gamma   90.00
#
_symmetry.space_group_name_H-M   'P 1'
#
loop_
_entity.id
_entity.type
_entity.pdbx_description
1 polymer ?
#
loop_
_entity_poly.entity_id
_entity_poly.type
_entity_poly.pdbx_seq_one_letter_code
_entity_poly.pdbx_strand_id
1 'polypeptide(L)'
;MVDKATHDDIDTELELISSSLLPAERLTSSESGSWPRVIDITSEDCKLSLHINVNEGYRVKDAVQIEVKSKSMGREEASGWKERVEEKMKGWNEEEDYPLYQILSIHFLPLLAPSSTPPITISPSQDPVPINDTSLKPHHCLLISHHLLSSTKRKDLLS
;
A
#
# COMPACT_ATOMS: atom_id res chain seq x y z
N MET A 1 -33.64 4.79 4.29
CA MET A 1 -32.90 5.33 5.45
C MET A 1 -31.46 4.98 5.15
N VAL A 2 -30.67 5.95 4.74
CA VAL A 2 -29.25 5.72 4.42
C VAL A 2 -28.56 5.42 5.75
N ASP A 3 -27.94 4.25 5.87
CA ASP A 3 -27.45 3.80 7.16
C ASP A 3 -26.31 4.68 7.61
N LYS A 4 -26.52 5.42 8.71
CA LYS A 4 -25.48 6.18 9.40
C LYS A 4 -24.21 5.33 9.62
N ALA A 5 -24.39 4.03 9.85
CA ALA A 5 -23.32 3.04 9.93
C ALA A 5 -22.37 3.06 8.72
N THR A 6 -22.88 3.18 7.48
CA THR A 6 -22.02 3.22 6.29
C THR A 6 -21.16 4.48 6.19
N HIS A 7 -21.64 5.61 6.74
CA HIS A 7 -20.87 6.84 6.82
C HIS A 7 -19.82 6.78 7.93
N ASP A 8 -20.17 6.19 9.07
CA ASP A 8 -19.25 5.98 10.19
C ASP A 8 -18.14 4.97 9.79
N ASP A 9 -18.48 3.93 9.03
CA ASP A 9 -17.54 2.94 8.48
C ASP A 9 -16.50 3.62 7.56
N ILE A 10 -16.95 4.39 6.56
CA ILE A 10 -16.03 5.06 5.64
C ILE A 10 -15.18 6.14 6.33
N ASP A 11 -15.73 6.87 7.29
CA ASP A 11 -14.98 7.87 8.05
C ASP A 11 -13.88 7.17 8.90
N THR A 12 -14.17 6.00 9.48
CA THR A 12 -13.18 5.16 10.17
C THR A 12 -12.08 4.68 9.22
N GLU A 13 -12.44 4.21 8.03
CA GLU A 13 -11.46 3.77 7.04
C GLU A 13 -10.58 4.92 6.55
N LEU A 14 -11.13 6.11 6.38
CA LEU A 14 -10.37 7.31 6.05
C LEU A 14 -9.35 7.68 7.12
N GLU A 15 -9.67 7.50 8.40
CA GLU A 15 -8.72 7.67 9.50
C GLU A 15 -7.58 6.63 9.43
N LEU A 16 -7.90 5.37 9.13
CA LEU A 16 -6.89 4.31 8.96
C LEU A 16 -5.99 4.58 7.75
N ILE A 17 -6.57 4.96 6.61
CA ILE A 17 -5.83 5.30 5.39
C ILE A 17 -4.91 6.49 5.66
N SER A 18 -5.43 7.58 6.22
CA SER A 18 -4.65 8.78 6.52
C SER A 18 -3.50 8.51 7.49
N SER A 19 -3.71 7.63 8.47
CA SER A 19 -2.67 7.20 9.42
C SER A 19 -1.59 6.34 8.79
N SER A 20 -1.87 5.72 7.65
CA SER A 20 -0.94 4.84 6.91
C SER A 20 -0.15 5.57 5.83
N LEU A 21 -0.49 6.83 5.54
CA LEU A 21 0.20 7.61 4.53
C LEU A 21 1.62 7.99 4.95
N LEU A 22 2.52 8.03 3.97
CA LEU A 22 3.87 8.53 4.16
C LEU A 22 3.88 10.06 4.35
N PRO A 23 4.94 10.65 4.93
CA PRO A 23 5.01 12.10 5.14
C PRO A 23 4.88 12.97 3.87
N ALA A 24 5.23 12.41 2.70
CA ALA A 24 5.11 13.07 1.40
C ALA A 24 3.74 12.85 0.72
N GLU A 25 2.86 12.09 1.36
CA GLU A 25 1.52 11.75 0.88
C GLU A 25 0.47 12.55 1.65
N ARG A 26 -0.57 12.99 0.94
CA ARG A 26 -1.65 13.80 1.52
C ARG A 26 -2.99 13.27 1.07
N LEU A 27 -3.91 13.10 2.02
CA LEU A 27 -5.31 12.76 1.79
C LEU A 27 -6.18 14.01 1.88
N THR A 28 -7.08 14.17 0.93
CA THR A 28 -8.21 15.12 1.00
C THR A 28 -9.50 14.39 0.71
N SER A 29 -10.55 14.64 1.50
CA SER A 29 -11.86 14.03 1.33
C SER A 29 -12.98 15.07 1.32
N SER A 30 -14.11 14.73 0.71
CA SER A 30 -15.35 15.52 0.80
C SER A 30 -15.98 15.43 2.20
N GLU A 31 -16.89 16.37 2.50
CA GLU A 31 -17.53 16.49 3.81
C GLU A 31 -18.23 15.20 4.28
N SER A 32 -18.15 14.96 5.60
CA SER A 32 -18.84 13.85 6.26
C SER A 32 -20.35 13.89 6.08
N GLY A 33 -20.95 12.73 5.84
CA GLY A 33 -22.41 12.59 5.67
C GLY A 33 -22.94 12.88 4.27
N SER A 34 -22.08 13.11 3.28
CA SER A 34 -22.49 13.36 1.88
C SER A 34 -22.05 12.24 0.94
N TRP A 35 -22.89 11.94 -0.07
CA TRP A 35 -22.56 11.06 -1.19
C TRP A 35 -22.59 11.84 -2.51
N PRO A 36 -21.73 11.49 -3.49
CA PRO A 36 -20.60 10.57 -3.37
C PRO A 36 -19.49 11.14 -2.47
N ARG A 37 -18.74 10.25 -1.81
CA ARG A 37 -17.52 10.58 -1.10
C ARG A 37 -16.36 10.59 -2.09
N VAL A 38 -15.76 11.75 -2.28
CA VAL A 38 -14.59 11.91 -3.14
C VAL A 38 -13.36 11.99 -2.26
N ILE A 39 -12.39 11.11 -2.52
CA ILE A 39 -11.16 10.96 -1.75
C ILE A 39 -10.00 11.07 -2.73
N ASP A 40 -9.08 11.98 -2.47
CA ASP A 40 -7.89 12.21 -3.27
C ASP A 40 -6.66 11.95 -2.41
N ILE A 41 -5.75 11.11 -2.89
CA ILE A 41 -4.45 10.86 -2.25
C ILE A 41 -3.38 11.28 -3.24
N THR A 42 -2.58 12.27 -2.86
CA THR A 42 -1.52 12.83 -3.70
C THR A 42 -0.17 12.55 -3.10
N SER A 43 0.83 12.24 -3.92
CA SER A 43 2.22 12.06 -3.50
C SER A 43 3.12 13.06 -4.21
N GLU A 44 3.90 13.82 -3.42
CA GLU A 44 4.87 14.79 -3.94
C GLU A 44 6.08 14.08 -4.60
N ASP A 45 6.37 12.84 -4.20
CA ASP A 45 7.57 12.10 -4.62
C ASP A 45 7.40 11.44 -5.99
N CYS A 46 6.27 10.78 -6.25
CA CYS A 46 6.08 9.97 -7.47
C CYS A 46 5.25 10.68 -8.56
N LYS A 47 4.71 11.87 -8.29
CA LYS A 47 3.82 12.64 -9.19
C LYS A 47 2.55 11.89 -9.63
N LEU A 48 2.23 10.79 -8.94
CA LEU A 48 0.97 10.08 -9.06
C LEU A 48 0.00 10.55 -7.99
N SER A 49 -1.28 10.43 -8.30
CA SER A 49 -2.37 10.63 -7.36
C SER A 49 -3.45 9.58 -7.56
N LEU A 50 -4.06 9.16 -6.47
CA LEU A 50 -5.24 8.30 -6.47
C LEU A 50 -6.47 9.18 -6.30
N HIS A 51 -7.46 8.97 -7.15
CA HIS A 51 -8.77 9.59 -7.06
C HIS A 51 -9.80 8.48 -6.87
N ILE A 52 -10.44 8.48 -5.71
CA ILE A 52 -11.43 7.48 -5.31
C ILE A 52 -12.78 8.17 -5.20
N ASN A 53 -13.77 7.61 -5.86
CA ASN A 53 -15.16 8.01 -5.75
C ASN A 53 -15.95 6.85 -5.15
N VAL A 54 -16.55 7.09 -3.99
CA VAL A 54 -17.40 6.13 -3.31
C VAL A 54 -18.83 6.63 -3.33
N ASN A 55 -19.70 5.89 -3.98
CA ASN A 55 -21.12 6.20 -4.10
C ASN A 55 -21.92 5.64 -2.92
N GLU A 56 -23.20 6.01 -2.88
CA GLU A 56 -24.17 5.39 -1.99
C GLU A 56 -24.22 3.86 -2.24
N GLY A 57 -24.34 3.07 -1.17
CA GLY A 57 -24.22 1.60 -1.24
C GLY A 57 -22.80 1.08 -0.99
N TYR A 58 -21.98 1.87 -0.30
CA TYR A 58 -20.63 1.50 0.14
C TYR A 58 -20.59 0.09 0.77
N ARG A 59 -19.47 -0.61 0.54
CA ARG A 59 -19.20 -2.06 0.64
C ARG A 59 -19.41 -2.84 -0.66
N VAL A 60 -20.36 -2.44 -1.51
CA VAL A 60 -20.50 -3.06 -2.84
C VAL A 60 -19.37 -2.58 -3.75
N LYS A 61 -18.71 -3.50 -4.44
CA LYS A 61 -17.59 -3.17 -5.34
C LYS A 61 -17.95 -2.07 -6.35
N ASP A 62 -19.13 -2.16 -6.95
CA ASP A 62 -19.59 -1.24 -7.99
C ASP A 62 -19.87 0.18 -7.46
N ALA A 63 -20.00 0.35 -6.14
CA ALA A 63 -20.10 1.67 -5.52
C ALA A 63 -18.75 2.39 -5.46
N VAL A 64 -17.62 1.69 -5.65
CA VAL A 64 -16.27 2.24 -5.50
C VAL A 64 -15.55 2.30 -6.85
N GLN A 65 -15.19 3.51 -7.25
CA GLN A 65 -14.36 3.76 -8.43
C GLN A 65 -13.01 4.30 -7.99
N ILE A 66 -11.93 3.67 -8.43
CA ILE A 66 -10.55 4.11 -8.18
C ILE A 66 -9.93 4.52 -9.51
N GLU A 67 -9.22 5.64 -9.54
CA GLU A 67 -8.48 6.11 -10.69
C GLU A 67 -7.08 6.53 -10.28
N VAL A 68 -6.07 6.11 -11.05
CA VAL A 68 -4.70 6.61 -10.91
C VAL A 68 -4.51 7.75 -11.91
N LYS A 69 -4.05 8.90 -11.42
CA LYS A 69 -3.81 10.10 -12.22
C LYS A 69 -2.34 10.52 -12.09
N SER A 70 -1.81 11.17 -13.12
CA SER A 70 -0.50 11.83 -13.07
C SER A 70 -0.55 13.12 -13.88
N LYS A 71 0.31 14.10 -13.52
CA LYS A 71 0.34 15.42 -14.17
C LYS A 71 0.68 15.36 -15.67
N SER A 72 1.37 14.31 -16.11
CA SER A 72 1.85 14.13 -17.48
C SER A 72 1.38 12.82 -18.11
N MET A 73 0.29 12.24 -17.62
CA MET A 73 -0.18 10.92 -18.07
C MET A 73 -0.66 10.95 -19.52
N GLY A 74 -0.06 10.10 -20.35
CA GLY A 74 -0.53 9.88 -21.72
C GLY A 74 -1.81 9.03 -21.79
N ARG A 75 -2.49 9.03 -22.94
CA ARG A 75 -3.71 8.22 -23.14
C ARG A 75 -3.46 6.71 -23.01
N GLU A 76 -2.32 6.25 -23.50
CA GLU A 76 -1.93 4.84 -23.42
C GLU A 76 -1.61 4.43 -21.98
N GLU A 77 -0.84 5.25 -21.26
CA GLU A 77 -0.56 5.04 -19.83
C GLU A 77 -1.83 5.04 -18.99
N ALA A 78 -2.76 5.97 -19.25
CA ALA A 78 -4.05 6.02 -18.58
C ALA A 78 -4.86 4.73 -18.78
N SER A 79 -4.82 4.18 -19.99
CA SER A 79 -5.52 2.92 -20.32
C SER A 79 -4.87 1.73 -19.59
N GLY A 80 -3.54 1.68 -19.55
CA GLY A 80 -2.81 0.65 -18.81
C GLY A 80 -3.03 0.75 -17.29
N TRP A 81 -3.15 1.95 -16.74
CA TRP A 81 -3.53 2.13 -15.33
C TRP A 81 -4.95 1.69 -15.06
N LYS A 82 -5.90 2.00 -15.95
CA LYS A 82 -7.29 1.54 -15.82
C LYS A 82 -7.37 0.02 -15.78
N GLU A 83 -6.66 -0.66 -16.69
CA GLU A 83 -6.62 -2.14 -16.70
C GLU A 83 -6.02 -2.70 -15.41
N ARG A 84 -4.92 -2.10 -14.90
CA ARG A 84 -4.33 -2.49 -13.60
C ARG A 84 -5.29 -2.28 -12.45
N VAL A 85 -6.00 -1.15 -12.40
CA VAL A 85 -7.01 -0.90 -11.36
C VAL A 85 -8.11 -1.96 -11.43
N GLU A 86 -8.66 -2.24 -12.61
CA GLU A 86 -9.68 -3.28 -12.80
C GLU A 86 -9.19 -4.65 -12.35
N GLU A 87 -7.93 -4.99 -12.65
CA GLU A 87 -7.29 -6.21 -12.17
C GLU A 87 -7.21 -6.25 -10.65
N LYS A 88 -6.72 -5.19 -9.98
CA LYS A 88 -6.60 -5.16 -8.51
C LYS A 88 -7.95 -5.16 -7.82
N MET A 89 -8.95 -4.49 -8.38
CA MET A 89 -10.32 -4.49 -7.88
C MET A 89 -11.00 -5.87 -7.96
N LYS A 90 -10.40 -6.89 -8.58
CA LYS A 90 -10.86 -8.30 -8.45
C LYS A 90 -10.62 -8.87 -7.05
N GLY A 91 -9.69 -8.30 -6.28
CA GLY A 91 -9.43 -8.67 -4.89
C GLY A 91 -10.38 -8.01 -3.89
N TRP A 92 -11.38 -7.24 -4.34
CA TRP A 92 -12.38 -6.63 -3.47
C TRP A 92 -13.21 -7.72 -2.77
N ASN A 93 -13.29 -7.65 -1.44
CA ASN A 93 -14.08 -8.55 -0.62
C ASN A 93 -15.05 -7.74 0.25
N GLU A 94 -16.35 -7.89 0.01
CA GLU A 94 -17.42 -7.13 0.68
C GLU A 94 -17.64 -7.56 2.14
N GLU A 95 -17.12 -8.74 2.51
CA GLU A 95 -17.24 -9.31 3.86
C GLU A 95 -16.14 -8.82 4.82
N GLU A 96 -15.10 -8.14 4.32
CA GLU A 96 -14.07 -7.54 5.18
C GLU A 96 -14.64 -6.38 6.00
N ASP A 97 -14.08 -6.15 7.18
CA ASP A 97 -14.49 -5.03 8.05
C ASP A 97 -14.17 -3.67 7.42
N TYR A 98 -13.07 -3.58 6.68
CA TYR A 98 -12.54 -2.34 6.09
C TYR A 98 -12.05 -2.56 4.65
N PRO A 99 -12.97 -2.81 3.70
CA PRO A 99 -12.62 -3.26 2.36
C PRO A 99 -11.85 -2.19 1.54
N LEU A 100 -12.14 -0.91 1.76
CA LEU A 100 -11.44 0.18 1.04
C LEU A 100 -10.03 0.36 1.58
N TYR A 101 -9.87 0.42 2.90
CA TYR A 101 -8.54 0.47 3.52
C TYR A 101 -7.68 -0.72 3.09
N GLN A 102 -8.26 -1.93 3.07
CA GLN A 102 -7.55 -3.14 2.68
C GLN A 102 -7.08 -3.08 1.22
N ILE A 103 -7.96 -2.74 0.28
CA ILE A 103 -7.58 -2.69 -1.13
C ILE A 103 -6.54 -1.59 -1.39
N LEU A 104 -6.70 -0.42 -0.75
CA LEU A 104 -5.78 0.70 -0.90
C LEU A 104 -4.40 0.36 -0.35
N SER A 105 -4.33 -0.14 0.88
CA SER A 105 -3.06 -0.46 1.54
C SER A 105 -2.28 -1.57 0.83
N ILE A 106 -2.96 -2.61 0.31
CA ILE A 106 -2.28 -3.72 -0.36
C ILE A 106 -1.84 -3.35 -1.78
N HIS A 107 -2.68 -2.63 -2.53
CA HIS A 107 -2.48 -2.50 -3.98
C HIS A 107 -2.17 -1.10 -4.48
N PHE A 108 -2.66 -0.04 -3.81
CA PHE A 108 -2.63 1.30 -4.39
C PHE A 108 -1.67 2.26 -3.67
N LEU A 109 -1.62 2.26 -2.34
CA LEU A 109 -0.66 3.07 -1.58
C LEU A 109 0.81 2.71 -1.90
N PRO A 110 1.19 1.43 -2.08
CA PRO A 110 2.56 1.10 -2.48
C PRO A 110 2.98 1.69 -3.84
N LEU A 111 2.03 2.07 -4.70
CA LEU A 111 2.32 2.73 -5.98
C LEU A 111 2.75 4.20 -5.79
N LEU A 112 2.35 4.81 -4.67
CA LEU A 112 2.66 6.20 -4.34
C LEU A 112 4.00 6.36 -3.62
N ALA A 113 4.51 5.26 -3.06
CA ALA A 113 5.78 5.23 -2.34
C ALA A 113 6.94 5.60 -3.26
N PRO A 114 7.97 6.31 -2.74
CA PRO A 114 9.15 6.63 -3.52
C PRO A 114 9.82 5.34 -4.01
N SER A 115 10.14 5.27 -5.30
CA SER A 115 10.80 4.13 -5.92
C SER A 115 12.21 3.97 -5.36
N SER A 116 12.35 3.27 -4.24
CA SER A 116 13.65 2.92 -3.66
C SER A 116 14.08 1.55 -4.21
N THR A 117 14.43 1.49 -5.50
CA THR A 117 15.12 0.31 -6.05
C THR A 117 16.01 0.70 -7.23
N PRO A 118 17.35 0.67 -7.10
CA PRO A 118 18.21 0.63 -8.27
C PRO A 118 17.92 -0.66 -9.05
N PRO A 119 17.83 -0.62 -10.39
CA PRO A 119 17.52 -1.80 -11.17
C PRO A 119 18.63 -2.84 -11.00
N ILE A 120 18.31 -3.99 -10.42
CA ILE A 120 19.14 -5.19 -10.60
C ILE A 120 18.90 -5.62 -12.05
N THR A 121 19.78 -5.17 -12.94
CA THR A 121 19.85 -5.63 -14.32
C THR A 121 20.21 -7.11 -14.32
N ILE A 122 19.20 -7.98 -14.39
CA ILE A 122 19.41 -9.39 -14.68
C ILE A 122 19.56 -9.52 -16.21
N SER A 123 20.78 -9.33 -16.71
CA SER A 123 21.10 -9.66 -18.10
C SER A 123 21.08 -11.18 -18.29
N PRO A 124 20.36 -11.73 -19.29
CA PRO A 124 20.37 -13.15 -19.57
C PRO A 124 21.41 -13.43 -20.66
N SER A 125 22.62 -13.89 -20.32
CA SER A 125 23.53 -14.53 -21.29
C SER A 125 24.69 -15.27 -20.61
N GLN A 126 24.78 -16.56 -20.98
CA GLN A 126 25.98 -17.41 -21.10
C GLN A 126 26.52 -18.15 -19.85
N ASP A 127 26.29 -19.47 -19.90
CA ASP A 127 27.11 -20.64 -19.55
C ASP A 127 28.08 -20.66 -18.34
N PRO A 128 28.19 -21.82 -17.65
CA PRO A 128 28.87 -21.92 -16.37
C PRO A 128 30.39 -22.07 -16.53
N VAL A 129 31.15 -21.13 -15.96
CA VAL A 129 32.58 -21.33 -15.63
C VAL A 129 32.73 -21.27 -14.10
N PRO A 130 33.38 -22.26 -13.47
CA PRO A 130 33.49 -22.29 -12.02
C PRO A 130 34.66 -21.42 -11.52
N ILE A 131 34.68 -21.28 -10.20
CA ILE A 131 35.77 -20.89 -9.29
C ILE A 131 36.05 -19.37 -9.15
N ASN A 132 35.56 -18.73 -8.07
CA ASN A 132 36.35 -18.56 -6.84
C ASN A 132 35.61 -17.76 -5.76
N ASP A 133 35.72 -18.29 -4.55
CA ASP A 133 35.36 -17.77 -3.23
C ASP A 133 35.40 -16.24 -3.08
N THR A 134 34.22 -15.62 -2.97
CA THR A 134 33.99 -14.57 -1.97
C THR A 134 32.59 -14.83 -1.39
N SER A 135 32.57 -15.35 -0.17
CA SER A 135 31.34 -15.59 0.61
C SER A 135 30.54 -14.28 0.79
N LEU A 136 29.66 -13.97 -0.15
CA LEU A 136 28.54 -13.05 0.05
C LEU A 136 27.43 -13.81 0.77
N LYS A 137 27.66 -14.17 2.03
CA LYS A 137 26.57 -14.56 2.91
C LYS A 137 25.75 -13.31 3.22
N PRO A 138 24.44 -13.30 2.96
CA PRO A 138 23.61 -12.18 3.36
C PRO A 138 23.67 -12.04 4.89
N HIS A 139 24.16 -10.89 5.36
CA HIS A 139 24.10 -10.53 6.77
C HIS A 139 22.67 -10.12 7.10
N HIS A 140 21.88 -11.05 7.63
CA HIS A 140 20.59 -10.74 8.23
C HIS A 140 20.85 -10.23 9.66
N CYS A 141 20.63 -8.93 9.89
CA CYS A 141 20.65 -8.37 11.24
C CYS A 141 19.24 -8.47 11.84
N LEU A 142 19.09 -9.28 12.89
CA LEU A 142 17.91 -9.27 13.76
C LEU A 142 18.02 -8.07 14.71
N LEU A 143 17.10 -7.11 14.59
CA LEU A 143 16.91 -6.08 15.62
C LEU A 143 16.34 -6.74 16.87
N ILE A 144 17.21 -7.11 17.80
CA ILE A 144 16.79 -7.60 19.12
C ILE A 144 16.29 -6.42 19.96
N SER A 145 15.04 -6.49 20.39
CA SER A 145 14.47 -5.52 21.33
C SER A 145 15.21 -5.57 22.67
N HIS A 146 15.62 -4.42 23.19
CA HIS A 146 16.35 -4.20 24.45
C HIS A 146 15.56 -4.49 25.74
N HIS A 147 14.62 -5.44 25.76
CA HIS A 147 13.81 -5.75 26.94
C HIS A 147 14.06 -7.13 27.58
N LEU A 148 15.16 -7.82 27.26
CA LEU A 148 15.57 -9.06 27.93
C LEU A 148 16.97 -8.99 28.55
N LEU A 149 17.28 -7.90 29.25
CA LEU A 149 18.38 -7.88 30.22
C LEU A 149 17.83 -8.23 31.62
N SER A 150 17.42 -9.48 31.83
CA SER A 150 17.41 -10.05 33.18
C SER A 150 18.80 -10.61 33.46
N SER A 151 19.59 -9.92 34.27
CA SER A 151 20.99 -10.22 34.58
C SER A 151 21.17 -11.36 35.60
N THR A 152 20.29 -12.37 35.60
CA THR A 152 20.33 -13.45 36.59
C THR A 152 20.40 -14.83 35.92
N LYS A 153 21.49 -15.55 36.21
CA LYS A 153 21.79 -16.97 35.94
C LYS A 153 22.28 -17.35 34.52
N ARG A 154 23.61 -17.43 34.37
CA ARG A 154 24.30 -18.70 34.05
C ARG A 154 25.64 -18.76 34.78
N LYS A 155 25.58 -19.23 36.02
CA LYS A 155 26.71 -19.81 36.75
C LYS A 155 26.55 -21.33 36.61
N ASP A 156 27.67 -22.02 36.44
CA ASP A 156 27.83 -23.47 36.31
C ASP A 156 27.39 -24.09 34.99
N LEU A 157 28.37 -24.30 34.10
CA LEU A 157 28.54 -25.49 33.27
C LEU A 157 29.94 -25.44 32.63
N LEU A 158 30.97 -25.46 33.48
CA LEU A 158 32.30 -25.96 33.12
C LEU A 158 32.68 -26.95 34.21
N SER A 159 32.45 -28.23 33.95
CA SER A 159 33.11 -29.37 34.60
C SER A 159 33.81 -30.18 33.53
#